data_AF-A0A947DYC0-F1
#
_entry.id   AF-A0A947DYC0-F1
#
_cell.length_a   1.000
_cell.length_b   1.000
_cell.length_c   1.000
_cell.angle_alpha   90.00
_cell.angle_beta   90.00
_cell.angle_gamma   90.00
#
_symmetry.space_group_name_H-M   'P 1'
#
loop_
_entity.id
_entity.type
_entity.pdbx_description
1 polymer ?
#
loop_
_entity_poly.entity_id
_entity_poly.type
_entity_poly.pdbx_seq_one_letter_code
_entity_poly.pdbx_strand_id
1 'polypeptide(L)' 'MATFNALLQRAQAKGVALRAPPPEPTTCCGRGCNGCVWEGFYEAATWWRDEALLSL' A
#
# COMPACT_ATOMS: atom_id res chain seq x y z
N MET A 1 7.40 5.65 -2.27
CA MET A 1 6.61 6.08 -1.10
C MET A 1 5.70 7.31 -1.32
N ALA A 2 5.53 7.86 -2.53
CA ALA A 2 4.66 9.04 -2.75
C ALA A 2 3.17 8.72 -2.90
N THR A 3 2.82 7.48 -3.28
CA THR A 3 1.46 7.11 -3.73
C THR A 3 0.45 6.97 -2.59
N PHE A 4 0.85 6.41 -1.44
CA PHE A 4 -0.06 6.20 -0.30
C PHE A 4 -0.49 7.53 0.33
N ASN A 5 0.47 8.42 0.61
CA ASN A 5 0.17 9.72 1.20
C ASN A 5 -0.72 10.58 0.28
N ALA A 6 -0.50 10.53 -1.04
CA ALA A 6 -1.35 11.24 -1.98
C ALA A 6 -2.81 10.75 -1.96
N LEU A 7 -3.03 9.43 -1.85
CA LEU A 7 -4.38 8.85 -1.75
C LEU A 7 -5.04 9.17 -0.40
N LEU A 8 -4.29 9.08 0.70
CA LEU A 8 -4.78 9.47 2.03
C LEU A 8 -5.17 10.95 2.07
N GLN A 9 -4.37 11.85 1.51
CA GLN A 9 -4.69 13.28 1.43
C GLN A 9 -5.96 13.53 0.60
N ARG A 10 -6.10 12.85 -0.54
CA ARG A 10 -7.32 12.95 -1.36
C ARG A 10 -8.55 12.43 -0.63
N ALA A 11 -8.42 11.34 0.12
CA ALA A 11 -9.52 10.77 0.88
C ALA A 11 -9.96 11.70 2.01
N GLN A 12 -8.99 12.27 2.73
CA GLN A 12 -9.23 13.30 3.74
C GLN A 12 -9.96 14.52 3.14
N ALA A 13 -9.52 15.00 1.97
CA ALA A 13 -10.18 16.12 1.28
C ALA A 13 -11.63 15.81 0.87
N LYS A 14 -11.96 14.53 0.63
CA LYS A 14 -13.33 14.07 0.32
C LYS A 14 -14.12 13.62 1.56
N GLY A 15 -13.52 13.63 2.75
CA GLY A 15 -14.14 13.10 3.97
C GLY A 15 -14.29 11.57 4.00
N VAL A 16 -13.54 10.85 3.16
CA VAL A 16 -13.54 9.39 3.08
C VAL A 16 -12.47 8.82 4.01
N ALA A 17 -12.84 7.85 4.84
CA ALA A 17 -11.90 7.13 5.70
C ALA A 17 -11.30 5.92 4.94
N LEU A 18 -9.99 5.95 4.69
CA LEU A 18 -9.25 4.82 4.13
C LEU A 18 -8.61 3.99 5.26
N ARG A 19 -8.42 2.69 5.00
CA ARG A 19 -7.62 1.81 5.88
C ARG A 19 -6.16 2.28 5.91
N ALA A 20 -5.44 1.97 6.97
CA ALA A 20 -4.00 2.23 7.02
C ALA A 20 -3.27 1.47 5.91
N PRO A 21 -2.31 2.09 5.21
CA PRO A 21 -1.52 1.39 4.18
C PRO A 21 -0.65 0.30 4.80
N PRO A 22 -0.30 -0.75 4.03
CA PRO A 22 0.58 -1.80 4.52
C PRO A 22 1.98 -1.23 4.87
N PRO A 23 2.61 -1.69 5.95
CA PRO A 23 3.95 -1.25 6.34
C PRO A 23 5.00 -1.79 5.37
N GLU A 24 5.99 -0.96 5.01
CA GLU A 24 7.10 -1.39 4.17
C GLU A 24 7.98 -2.42 4.91
N PRO A 25 8.36 -3.53 4.26
CA PRO A 25 9.28 -4.49 4.84
C PRO A 25 10.65 -3.86 5.11
N THR A 26 11.22 -4.14 6.28
CA THR A 26 12.55 -3.63 6.68
C THR A 26 13.69 -4.61 6.40
N THR A 27 13.37 -5.86 6.04
CA THR A 27 14.35 -6.89 5.76
C THR A 27 14.08 -7.56 4.41
N CYS A 28 15.12 -7.72 3.61
CA CYS A 28 15.05 -8.59 2.45
C CYS A 28 15.28 -10.03 2.92
N CYS A 29 14.42 -10.95 2.47
CA CYS A 29 14.44 -12.36 2.82
C CYS A 29 15.75 -13.10 2.42
N GLY A 30 16.63 -12.47 1.62
CA GLY A 30 17.96 -12.96 1.26
C GLY A 30 17.98 -14.20 0.36
N ARG A 31 16.82 -14.73 -0.02
CA ARG A 31 16.64 -15.96 -0.81
C ARG A 31 16.32 -15.71 -2.29
N GLY A 32 16.42 -14.46 -2.75
CA GLY A 32 15.98 -14.00 -4.06
C GLY A 32 14.62 -13.29 -4.00
N CYS A 33 14.18 -12.74 -5.13
CA CYS A 33 12.94 -11.95 -5.20
C CYS A 33 11.67 -12.82 -5.18
N ASN A 34 11.75 -14.06 -5.66
CA ASN A 34 10.63 -15.00 -5.70
C ASN A 34 10.31 -15.49 -4.28
N GLY A 35 9.08 -15.27 -3.80
CA GLY A 35 8.66 -15.60 -2.44
C GLY A 35 9.24 -14.67 -1.38
N CYS A 36 9.69 -13.48 -1.76
CA CYS A 36 10.19 -12.51 -0.78
C CYS A 36 9.05 -11.76 -0.10
N VAL A 37 9.30 -11.25 1.11
CA VAL A 37 8.34 -10.40 1.84
C VAL A 37 7.88 -9.19 1.02
N TRP A 38 8.72 -8.75 0.07
CA TRP A 38 8.41 -7.72 -0.89
C TRP A 38 7.27 -8.09 -1.85
N GLU A 39 7.16 -9.35 -2.26
CA GLU A 39 6.08 -9.83 -3.15
C GLU A 39 4.73 -9.66 -2.48
N GLY A 40 4.58 -10.20 -1.26
CA GLY A 40 3.36 -10.02 -0.46
C GLY A 40 3.09 -8.56 -0.11
N PHE A 41 4.13 -7.75 0.13
CA PHE A 41 3.96 -6.31 0.32
C PHE A 41 3.44 -5.62 -0.94
N TYR A 42 3.97 -5.93 -2.12
CA TYR A 42 3.52 -5.32 -3.37
C TYR A 42 2.09 -5.73 -3.73
N GLU A 43 1.71 -6.99 -3.48
CA GLU A 43 0.33 -7.45 -3.63
C GLU A 43 -0.62 -6.69 -2.68
N ALA A 44 -0.28 -6.63 -1.38
CA ALA A 44 -1.07 -5.91 -0.39
C ALA A 44 -1.16 -4.40 -0.71
N ALA A 45 -0.06 -3.79 -1.15
CA ALA A 45 0.02 -2.40 -1.56
C ALA A 45 -0.86 -2.10 -2.78
N THR A 46 -0.85 -3.02 -3.76
CA THR A 46 -1.67 -2.91 -4.97
C THR A 46 -3.14 -3.01 -4.62
N TRP A 47 -3.52 -4.01 -3.82
CA TRP A 47 -4.90 -4.18 -3.39
C TRP A 47 -5.41 -2.99 -2.58
N TRP A 48 -4.61 -2.50 -1.61
CA TRP A 48 -4.95 -1.31 -0.83
C TRP A 48 -5.16 -0.08 -1.73
N ARG A 49 -4.29 0.12 -2.72
CA ARG A 49 -4.40 1.24 -3.66
C ARG A 49 -5.69 1.16 -4.45
N ASP A 50 -6.03 -0.02 -4.94
CA ASP A 50 -7.21 -0.23 -5.79
C ASP A 50 -8.49 0.00 -4.99
N GLU A 51 -8.57 -0.49 -3.75
CA GLU A 51 -9.68 -0.18 -2.84
C GLU A 51 -9.76 1.31 -2.48
N ALA A 52 -8.61 1.96 -2.25
CA ALA A 52 -8.57 3.39 -1.98
C ALA A 52 -9.11 4.19 -3.17
N LEU A 53 -8.74 3.83 -4.39
CA LEU A 53 -9.25 4.47 -5.62
C LEU A 53 -10.75 4.23 -5.82
N LEU A 54 -11.26 3.04 -5.48
CA LEU A 54 -12.69 2.73 -5.52
C LEU A 54 -13.50 3.51 -4.48
N SER A 55 -12.88 3.84 -3.34
CA SER A 55 -13.54 4.56 -2.25
C SER A 55 -13.50 6.09 -2.40
N LEU A 56 -12.67 6.62 -3.30
CA LEU A 56 -12.46 8.05 -3.55
C LEU A 56 -13.54 8.66 -4.45
#